data_AF-I1CFQ9-F1
#
_entry.id   AF-I1CFQ9-F1
#
_cell.length_a   1.000
_cell.length_b   1.000
_cell.length_c   1.000
_cell.angle_alpha   90.00
_cell.angle_beta   90.00
_cell.angle_gamma   90.00
#
_symmetry.space_group_name_H-M   'P 1'
#
loop_
_entity.id
_entity.type
_entity.pdbx_description
1 polymer ?
#
loop_
_entity_poly.entity_id
_entity_poly.type
_entity_poly.pdbx_seq_one_letter_code
_entity_poly.pdbx_strand_id
1 'polypeptide(L)'
;MENSDGQLIDLYIPRKCSATNRLITAKDHASVQINVGDVNSDGRYVNTFSTYAFCGFVRKEAESDDSLNRLAQQDGYLKNVFSYQQ
;
A
#
# COMPACT_ATOMS: atom_id res chain seq x y z
N MET A 1 3.28 -20.41 5.63
CA MET A 1 3.95 -21.71 5.55
C MET A 1 2.99 -22.76 6.05
N GLU A 2 2.81 -23.82 5.27
CA GLU A 2 1.93 -24.95 5.62
C GLU A 2 2.81 -26.15 5.98
N ASN A 3 2.36 -26.97 6.92
CA ASN A 3 2.97 -28.27 7.18
C ASN A 3 2.55 -29.30 6.12
N SER A 4 3.06 -30.54 6.22
CA SER A 4 2.69 -31.65 5.32
C SER A 4 1.20 -32.00 5.34
N ASP A 5 0.49 -31.60 6.41
CA ASP A 5 -0.92 -31.87 6.62
C ASP A 5 -1.81 -30.69 6.15
N GLY A 6 -1.22 -29.69 5.50
CA GLY A 6 -1.93 -28.52 4.94
C GLY A 6 -2.34 -27.47 5.99
N GLN A 7 -1.79 -27.53 7.20
CA GLN A 7 -2.11 -26.59 8.28
C GLN A 7 -1.13 -25.41 8.27
N LEU A 8 -1.66 -24.18 8.36
CA LEU A 8 -0.87 -22.96 8.49
C LEU A 8 -0.16 -22.95 9.86
N ILE A 9 1.16 -23.05 9.87
CA ILE A 9 1.97 -23.07 11.10
C ILE A 9 2.52 -21.70 11.50
N ASP A 10 2.40 -20.69 10.62
CA ASP A 10 2.94 -19.36 10.87
C ASP A 10 2.09 -18.57 11.87
N LEU A 11 2.75 -17.89 12.81
CA LEU A 11 2.10 -17.03 13.81
C LEU A 11 1.33 -15.86 13.18
N TYR A 12 1.85 -15.30 12.09
CA TYR A 12 1.20 -14.25 11.30
C TYR A 12 1.83 -14.18 9.91
N ILE A 13 1.07 -13.68 8.95
CA ILE A 13 1.57 -13.36 7.60
C ILE A 13 1.84 -11.85 7.55
N PRO A 14 3.09 -11.39 7.38
CA PRO A 14 3.41 -9.98 7.36
C PRO A 14 2.74 -9.23 6.19
N ARG A 15 2.53 -7.93 6.38
CA ARG A 15 2.07 -7.04 5.30
C ARG A 15 3.15 -6.89 4.23
N LYS A 16 2.73 -6.58 3.00
CA LYS A 16 3.64 -6.24 1.89
C LYS A 16 3.53 -4.77 1.55
N CYS A 17 4.65 -4.16 1.19
CA CYS A 17 4.71 -2.80 0.68
C CYS A 17 4.04 -2.75 -0.71
N SER A 18 3.04 -1.88 -0.88
CA SER A 18 2.30 -1.69 -2.13
C SER A 18 3.19 -1.24 -3.30
N ALA A 19 4.29 -0.52 -3.00
CA ALA A 19 5.20 -0.02 -4.03
C ALA A 19 6.23 -1.07 -4.50
N THR A 20 6.80 -1.85 -3.58
CA THR A 20 7.99 -2.69 -3.85
C THR A 20 7.75 -4.18 -3.63
N ASN A 21 6.57 -4.59 -3.15
CA ASN A 21 6.25 -5.96 -2.72
C ASN A 21 7.16 -6.54 -1.63
N ARG A 22 8.03 -5.72 -1.02
CA ARG A 22 8.87 -6.11 0.12
C ARG A 22 7.99 -6.37 1.35
N LEU A 23 8.40 -7.33 2.18
CA LEU A 23 7.75 -7.60 3.46
C LEU A 23 7.98 -6.42 4.42
N ILE A 24 6.92 -6.01 5.10
CA ILE A 24 6.97 -5.04 6.21
C ILE A 24 7.13 -5.85 7.50
N THR A 25 8.30 -5.73 8.13
CA THR A 25 8.61 -6.48 9.36
C THR A 25 7.93 -5.85 10.57
N ALA A 26 7.74 -6.64 11.63
CA ALA A 26 7.06 -6.18 12.86
C ALA A 26 7.79 -5.03 13.58
N LYS A 27 9.10 -4.85 13.37
CA LYS A 27 9.92 -3.79 13.98
C LYS A 27 10.16 -2.59 13.06
N ASP A 28 9.53 -2.57 11.88
CA ASP A 28 9.60 -1.42 10.98
C ASP A 28 8.63 -0.32 11.45
N HIS A 29 9.07 0.46 12.44
CA HIS A 29 8.33 1.60 12.98
C HIS A 29 8.30 2.81 12.03
N ALA A 30 9.09 2.77 10.96
CA ALA A 30 9.04 3.77 9.90
C ALA A 30 7.99 3.40 8.83
N SER A 31 7.42 2.18 8.85
CA SER A 31 6.34 1.84 7.92
C SER A 31 5.06 2.63 8.21
N VAL A 32 4.26 2.86 7.17
CA VAL A 32 2.94 3.52 7.29
C VAL A 32 1.89 2.75 6.53
N GLN A 33 0.66 2.96 6.94
CA GLN A 33 -0.54 2.55 6.23
C GLN A 33 -1.39 3.79 6.00
N ILE A 34 -1.68 4.08 4.74
CA ILE A 34 -2.45 5.25 4.32
C ILE A 34 -3.79 4.74 3.80
N ASN A 35 -4.87 5.27 4.36
CA ASN A 35 -6.23 4.98 3.90
C ASN A 35 -6.73 6.17 3.08
N VAL A 36 -7.11 5.92 1.84
CA VAL A 36 -7.73 6.89 0.94
C VAL A 36 -9.23 6.60 0.89
N GLY A 37 -10.03 7.53 1.38
CA GLY A 37 -11.48 7.37 1.47
C GLY A 37 -12.16 7.49 0.12
N ASP A 38 -13.08 6.57 -0.17
CA ASP A 38 -13.93 6.64 -1.34
C ASP A 38 -14.98 7.73 -1.19
N VAL A 39 -15.30 8.41 -2.29
CA VAL A 39 -16.30 9.47 -2.33
C VAL A 39 -17.40 9.12 -3.32
N ASN A 40 -18.63 9.52 -2.98
CA ASN A 40 -19.77 9.42 -3.90
C ASN A 40 -19.77 10.59 -4.91
N SER A 41 -20.76 10.60 -5.80
CA SER A 41 -20.96 11.67 -6.80
C SER A 41 -21.12 13.06 -6.20
N ASP A 42 -21.59 13.15 -4.94
CA ASP A 42 -21.79 14.41 -4.22
C ASP A 42 -20.51 14.87 -3.49
N GLY A 43 -19.39 14.14 -3.65
CA GLY A 43 -18.13 14.40 -2.98
C GLY A 43 -18.12 14.03 -1.49
N ARG A 44 -19.08 13.23 -1.03
CA ARG A 44 -19.17 12.78 0.37
C ARG A 44 -18.51 11.43 0.55
N TYR A 45 -17.80 11.29 1.67
CA TYR A 45 -17.16 10.04 2.07
C TYR A 45 -18.20 8.92 2.27
N VAL A 46 -17.95 7.74 1.70
CA VAL A 46 -18.87 6.59 1.74
C VAL A 46 -18.50 5.51 2.77
N ASN A 47 -17.59 5.82 3.71
CA ASN A 47 -17.10 4.88 4.73
C ASN A 47 -16.34 3.66 4.20
N THR A 48 -15.99 3.63 2.91
CA THR A 48 -15.05 2.67 2.33
C THR A 48 -13.74 3.36 1.97
N PHE A 49 -12.64 2.62 1.96
CA PHE A 49 -11.33 3.18 1.69
C PHE A 49 -10.40 2.17 1.02
N SER A 50 -9.55 2.66 0.13
CA SER A 50 -8.39 1.92 -0.38
C SER A 50 -7.19 2.12 0.54
N THR A 51 -6.42 1.06 0.72
CA THR A 51 -5.29 1.03 1.67
C THR A 51 -3.97 0.85 0.93
N TYR A 52 -3.02 1.75 1.18
CA TYR A 52 -1.64 1.64 0.70
C TYR A 52 -0.68 1.46 1.87
N ALA A 53 0.16 0.43 1.80
CA ALA A 53 1.18 0.17 2.81
C ALA A 53 2.56 0.50 2.24
N PHE A 54 3.31 1.36 2.91
CA PHE A 54 4.70 1.67 2.54
C PHE A 54 5.65 1.21 3.64
N CYS A 55 6.69 0.47 3.24
CA CYS A 55 7.77 0.10 4.15
C CYS A 55 8.65 1.32 4.46
N GLY A 56 9.34 1.28 5.60
CA GLY A 56 10.24 2.35 6.03
C GLY A 56 11.38 2.62 5.04
N PHE A 57 11.81 1.59 4.29
CA PHE A 57 12.82 1.76 3.24
C PHE A 57 12.40 2.76 2.16
N VAL A 58 11.20 2.61 1.57
CA VAL A 58 10.72 3.51 0.51
C VAL A 58 10.56 4.95 1.03
N ARG A 59 10.10 5.09 2.27
CA ARG A 59 9.99 6.42 2.91
C ARG A 59 11.34 7.06 3.19
N LYS A 60 12.33 6.26 3.59
CA LYS A 60 13.70 6.75 3.85
C LYS A 60 14.36 7.28 2.58
N GLU A 61 14.14 6.62 1.44
CA GLU A 61 14.65 7.07 0.14
C GLU A 61 13.81 8.19 -0.48
N ALA A 62 12.77 8.69 0.21
CA ALA A 62 11.84 9.70 -0.27
C ALA A 62 11.03 9.34 -1.54
N GLU A 63 11.06 8.08 -1.97
CA GLU A 63 10.33 7.55 -3.14
C GLU A 63 8.84 7.25 -2.83
N SER A 64 8.38 7.55 -1.61
CA SER A 64 7.00 7.27 -1.20
C SER A 64 5.97 8.16 -1.88
N ASP A 65 6.33 9.40 -2.21
CA ASP A 65 5.42 10.35 -2.86
C ASP A 65 5.11 9.92 -4.30
N ASP A 66 6.16 9.71 -5.11
CA ASP A 66 6.01 9.22 -6.49
C ASP A 66 5.28 7.87 -6.54
N SER A 67 5.64 6.95 -5.64
CA SER A 67 4.97 5.66 -5.53
C SER A 67 3.47 5.80 -5.22
N LEU A 68 3.08 6.73 -4.35
CA LEU A 68 1.67 6.98 -4.05
C LEU A 68 0.93 7.58 -5.25
N ASN A 69 1.53 8.54 -5.94
CA ASN A 69 0.94 9.14 -7.14
C ASN A 69 0.69 8.08 -8.23
N ARG A 70 1.66 7.20 -8.46
CA ARG A 70 1.53 6.09 -9.40
C ARG A 70 0.42 5.12 -9.00
N LEU A 71 0.38 4.68 -7.74
CA LEU A 71 -0.62 3.72 -7.24
C LEU A 71 -2.03 4.32 -7.25
N ALA A 72 -2.19 5.54 -6.76
CA ALA A 72 -3.49 6.22 -6.72
C ALA A 72 -4.01 6.54 -8.13
N GLN A 73 -3.13 6.84 -9.09
CA GLN A 73 -3.54 7.00 -10.49
C GLN A 73 -3.95 5.65 -11.12
N GLN A 74 -3.24 4.56 -10.79
CA GLN A 74 -3.60 3.22 -11.26
C GLN A 74 -4.96 2.76 -10.74
N ASP A 75 -5.28 3.10 -9.49
CA ASP A 75 -6.57 2.77 -8.86
C ASP A 75 -7.69 3.77 -9.21
N GLY A 76 -7.39 4.78 -10.04
CA GLY A 76 -8.38 5.69 -10.61
C GLY A 76 -8.73 6.92 -9.75
N TYR A 77 -8.04 7.15 -8.64
CA TYR A 77 -8.23 8.33 -7.79
C TYR A 77 -7.63 9.60 -8.41
N LEU A 78 -6.54 9.47 -9.16
CA LEU A 78 -5.84 10.58 -9.80
C LEU A 78 -5.87 10.46 -11.32
N LYS A 79 -5.80 11.61 -12.01
CA LYS A 79 -5.73 11.70 -13.48
C LYS A 79 -4.60 12.65 -13.87
N ASN A 80 -3.72 12.20 -14.76
CA ASN A 80 -2.61 12.98 -15.34
C ASN A 80 -1.61 13.56 -14.31
N VAL A 81 -1.46 12.92 -13.15
CA VAL A 81 -0.48 13.34 -12.12
C VAL A 81 0.85 12.60 -12.30
N PHE A 82 0.77 11.30 -12.63
CA PHE A 82 1.92 10.46 -12.89
C PHE A 82 2.09 10.20 -14.39
N SER A 83 3.32 10.30 -14.90
CA SER A 83 3.68 9.95 -16.27
C SER A 83 4.86 9.00 -16.28
N TYR A 84 4.70 7.84 -16.92
CA TYR A 84 5.81 6.94 -17.18
C TYR A 84 6.55 7.41 -18.44
N GLN A 85 7.74 8.00 -18.27
CA GLN A 85 8.66 8.22 -19.38
C GLN A 85 9.53 6.97 -19.53
N GLN A 86 9.45 6.33 -20.70
CA GLN A 86 10.36 5.26 -21.11
C GLN A 86 11.73 5.81 -21.50
#